data_AF-A0A6A6GUV4-F1
#
_entry.id   AF-A0A6A6GUV4-F1
#
_cell.length_a   1.000
_cell.length_b   1.000
_cell.length_c   1.000
_cell.angle_alpha   90.00
_cell.angle_beta   90.00
_cell.angle_gamma   90.00
#
_symmetry.space_group_name_H-M   'P 1'
#
loop_
_entity.id
_entity.type
_entity.pdbx_description
1 polymer ?
#
loop_
_entity_poly.entity_id
_entity_poly.type
_entity_poly.pdbx_seq_one_letter_code
_entity_poly.pdbx_strand_id
1 'polypeptide(L)'
;RPLSVAIPEQDSSSASGPYCPMRPRLADILANTAPPPWTLSAFMAYLSQNHCLETLEFTMDAGRYRKHYHKMLTRPPGGVIQPESHECEYLRMLWSRLLEAYIRPSGEREVNLPSDVRDDILNLPNHSIPPPPESLDLAVAKINELMEESVLYPFLNSFEEHTARLSSSSTSLSTYNNPSEENLTRSSTSTTHRFSSRRRTTPPPASA
;
A
#
# COMPACT_ATOMS: atom_id res chain seq x y z
N ARG A 1 -44.52 44.10 -32.80
CA ARG A 1 -44.86 42.80 -32.18
C ARG A 1 -43.60 41.92 -32.22
N PRO A 2 -42.86 41.75 -31.12
CA PRO A 2 -41.75 40.82 -31.08
C PRO A 2 -42.25 39.40 -30.76
N LEU A 3 -41.63 38.39 -31.37
CA LEU A 3 -41.88 36.97 -31.12
C LEU A 3 -41.12 36.55 -29.85
N SER A 4 -41.85 35.98 -28.88
CA SER A 4 -41.31 35.42 -27.65
C SER A 4 -40.66 34.07 -27.95
N VAL A 5 -39.36 33.94 -27.69
CA VAL A 5 -38.65 32.65 -27.74
C VAL A 5 -38.47 32.19 -26.29
N ALA A 6 -39.15 31.10 -25.94
CA ALA A 6 -38.98 30.43 -24.65
C ALA A 6 -37.62 29.70 -24.64
N ILE A 7 -36.82 29.95 -23.62
CA ILE A 7 -35.59 29.21 -23.31
C ILE A 7 -36.03 27.94 -22.56
N PRO A 8 -35.68 26.71 -23.01
CA PRO A 8 -35.87 25.52 -22.20
C PRO A 8 -34.89 25.58 -21.03
N GLU A 9 -35.38 25.38 -19.81
CA GLU A 9 -34.54 25.23 -18.63
C GLU A 9 -33.56 24.07 -18.86
N GLN A 10 -32.27 24.37 -18.73
CA GLN A 10 -31.24 23.36 -18.62
C GLN A 10 -31.48 22.58 -17.33
N ASP A 11 -32.17 21.46 -17.45
CA ASP A 11 -32.08 20.39 -16.47
C ASP A 11 -30.59 20.09 -16.26
N SER A 12 -30.10 20.41 -15.07
CA SER A 12 -28.76 20.13 -14.57
C SER A 12 -28.60 18.62 -14.33
N SER A 13 -28.70 17.84 -15.40
CA SER A 13 -28.35 16.42 -15.45
C SER A 13 -27.35 16.20 -16.60
N SER A 14 -26.29 17.01 -16.59
CA SER A 14 -25.18 16.86 -17.51
C SER A 14 -24.45 15.55 -17.23
N ALA A 15 -24.71 14.57 -18.10
CA ALA A 15 -23.74 13.67 -18.68
C ALA A 15 -22.86 12.87 -17.70
N SER A 16 -23.45 11.80 -17.16
CA SER A 16 -22.72 10.63 -16.70
C SER A 16 -22.05 9.93 -17.89
N GLY A 17 -20.87 10.41 -18.30
CA GLY A 17 -19.86 9.54 -18.92
C GLY A 17 -19.47 8.42 -17.93
N PRO A 18 -18.71 7.39 -18.33
CA PRO A 18 -18.27 6.36 -17.40
C PRO A 18 -17.40 7.03 -16.33
N TYR A 19 -18.02 7.37 -15.19
CA TYR A 19 -17.38 8.03 -14.08
C TYR A 19 -16.24 7.14 -13.62
N CYS A 20 -15.00 7.48 -13.98
CA CYS A 20 -13.88 7.08 -13.15
C CYS A 20 -14.12 7.76 -11.80
N PRO A 21 -14.37 7.01 -10.72
CA PRO A 21 -14.48 7.63 -9.41
C PRO A 21 -13.18 8.41 -9.16
N MET A 22 -13.31 9.62 -8.65
CA MET A 22 -12.17 10.45 -8.26
C MET A 22 -11.20 9.60 -7.43
N ARG A 23 -9.91 9.62 -7.81
CA ARG A 23 -8.86 8.89 -7.10
C ARG A 23 -8.88 9.30 -5.62
N PRO A 24 -9.05 8.36 -4.68
CA PRO A 24 -9.17 8.66 -3.26
C PRO A 24 -7.85 9.13 -2.67
N ARG A 25 -7.94 9.85 -1.55
CA ARG A 25 -6.76 10.23 -0.76
C ARG A 25 -6.35 9.09 0.15
N LEU A 26 -5.10 9.08 0.63
CA LEU A 26 -4.64 8.09 1.60
C LEU A 26 -5.55 8.06 2.84
N ALA A 27 -5.94 9.23 3.35
CA ALA A 27 -6.83 9.35 4.50
C ALA A 27 -8.18 8.63 4.30
N ASP A 28 -8.77 8.68 3.10
CA ASP A 28 -10.05 8.03 2.80
C ASP A 28 -9.91 6.49 2.77
N ILE A 29 -8.77 6.01 2.26
CA ILE A 29 -8.43 4.58 2.26
C ILE A 29 -8.21 4.10 3.69
N LEU A 30 -7.41 4.81 4.48
CA LEU A 30 -7.13 4.46 5.88
C LEU A 30 -8.37 4.54 6.78
N ALA A 31 -9.28 5.46 6.50
CA ALA A 31 -10.59 5.56 7.16
C ALA A 31 -11.60 4.50 6.68
N ASN A 32 -11.25 3.70 5.67
CA ASN A 32 -12.11 2.72 5.03
C ASN A 32 -13.42 3.34 4.47
N THR A 33 -13.33 4.57 3.96
CA THR A 33 -14.44 5.30 3.31
C THR A 33 -14.29 5.40 1.80
N ALA A 34 -13.11 5.07 1.27
CA ALA A 34 -12.85 5.02 -0.17
C ALA A 34 -13.69 3.92 -0.87
N PRO A 35 -14.26 4.20 -2.06
CA PRO A 35 -15.06 3.24 -2.80
C PRO A 35 -14.21 2.13 -3.43
N PRO A 36 -14.80 0.96 -3.77
CA PRO A 36 -14.14 -0.03 -4.60
C PRO A 36 -13.63 0.56 -5.93
N PRO A 37 -12.45 0.14 -6.43
CA PRO A 37 -11.62 -0.95 -5.92
C PRO A 37 -10.64 -0.54 -4.79
N TRP A 38 -10.54 0.75 -4.45
CA TRP A 38 -9.52 1.31 -3.55
C TRP A 38 -9.89 1.23 -2.07
N THR A 39 -10.33 0.05 -1.62
CA THR A 39 -10.70 -0.18 -0.21
C THR A 39 -9.45 -0.34 0.68
N LEU A 40 -9.62 -0.21 2.00
CA LEU A 40 -8.55 -0.50 2.96
C LEU A 40 -8.02 -1.93 2.80
N SER A 41 -8.91 -2.90 2.59
CA SER A 41 -8.54 -4.30 2.37
C SER A 41 -7.66 -4.48 1.13
N ALA A 42 -8.02 -3.82 0.03
CA ALA A 42 -7.22 -3.84 -1.19
C ALA A 42 -5.84 -3.18 -0.98
N PHE A 43 -5.78 -2.08 -0.23
CA PHE A 43 -4.53 -1.42 0.10
C PHE A 43 -3.63 -2.29 0.98
N MET A 44 -4.16 -2.94 2.02
CA MET A 44 -3.42 -3.90 2.84
C MET A 44 -2.88 -5.07 2.00
N ALA A 45 -3.69 -5.61 1.09
CA ALA A 45 -3.25 -6.68 0.19
C ALA A 45 -2.10 -6.22 -0.73
N TYR A 46 -2.18 -4.99 -1.25
CA TYR A 46 -1.13 -4.38 -2.05
C TYR A 46 0.16 -4.19 -1.23
N LEU A 47 0.08 -3.62 -0.03
CA LEU A 47 1.25 -3.44 0.85
C LEU A 47 1.93 -4.78 1.18
N SER A 48 1.13 -5.81 1.45
CA SER A 48 1.64 -7.16 1.75
C SER A 48 2.42 -7.75 0.56
N GLN A 49 1.89 -7.62 -0.66
CA GLN A 49 2.57 -8.08 -1.87
C GLN A 49 3.85 -7.32 -2.18
N ASN A 50 3.92 -6.04 -1.80
CA ASN A 50 5.08 -5.18 -2.05
C ASN A 50 6.04 -5.10 -0.86
N HIS A 51 5.84 -5.92 0.18
CA HIS A 51 6.67 -5.93 1.40
C HIS A 51 6.76 -4.54 2.06
N CYS A 52 5.64 -3.82 2.14
CA CYS A 52 5.54 -2.50 2.78
C CYS A 52 4.46 -2.46 3.88
N LEU A 53 3.96 -3.62 4.32
CA LEU A 53 2.83 -3.70 5.27
C LEU A 53 3.19 -3.13 6.65
N GLU A 54 4.45 -3.24 7.04
CA GLU A 54 5.00 -2.72 8.28
C GLU A 54 4.78 -1.21 8.46
N THR A 55 4.75 -0.43 7.37
CA THR A 55 4.45 1.01 7.43
C THR A 55 3.04 1.29 7.96
N LEU A 56 2.05 0.52 7.50
CA LEU A 56 0.67 0.61 7.97
C LEU A 56 0.53 0.04 9.38
N GLU A 57 1.11 -1.14 9.64
CA GLU A 57 1.06 -1.78 10.96
C GLU A 57 1.65 -0.88 12.06
N PHE A 58 2.78 -0.20 11.77
CA PHE A 58 3.39 0.77 12.67
C PHE A 58 2.41 1.88 13.08
N THR A 59 1.74 2.52 12.11
CA THR A 59 0.79 3.61 12.41
C THR A 59 -0.41 3.11 13.24
N MET A 60 -0.89 1.90 12.96
CA MET A 60 -1.98 1.28 13.73
C MET A 60 -1.55 0.93 15.16
N ASP A 61 -0.36 0.35 15.33
CA ASP A 61 0.19 0.00 16.64
C ASP A 61 0.52 1.23 17.48
N ALA A 62 1.05 2.29 16.88
CA ALA A 62 1.25 3.59 17.54
C ALA A 62 -0.10 4.18 18.00
N GLY A 63 -1.14 4.06 17.18
CA GLY A 63 -2.51 4.45 17.54
C GLY A 63 -3.09 3.62 18.70
N ARG A 64 -2.81 2.30 18.74
CA ARG A 64 -3.19 1.43 19.86
C ARG A 64 -2.48 1.85 21.15
N TYR A 65 -1.17 2.07 21.08
CA TYR A 65 -0.38 2.58 22.20
C TYR A 65 -0.98 3.87 22.78
N ARG A 66 -1.25 4.86 21.91
CA ARG A 66 -1.90 6.12 22.30
C ARG A 66 -3.22 5.89 23.03
N LYS A 67 -4.10 5.05 22.48
CA LYS A 67 -5.42 4.76 23.08
C LYS A 67 -5.28 4.15 24.48
N HIS A 68 -4.37 3.19 24.66
CA HIS A 68 -4.13 2.57 25.96
C HIS A 68 -3.53 3.55 26.97
N TYR A 69 -2.59 4.40 26.53
CA TYR A 69 -1.94 5.41 27.37
C TYR A 69 -2.96 6.43 27.90
N HIS A 70 -3.80 6.98 27.02
CA HIS A 70 -4.86 7.91 27.40
C HIS A 70 -5.90 7.27 28.32
N LYS A 71 -6.29 6.02 28.05
CA LYS A 71 -7.21 5.29 28.91
C LYS A 71 -6.69 5.18 30.35
N MET A 72 -5.39 4.94 30.52
CA MET A 72 -4.75 4.88 31.84
C MET A 72 -4.77 6.25 32.55
N LEU A 73 -4.46 7.34 31.83
CA LEU A 73 -4.50 8.71 32.36
C LEU A 73 -5.90 9.18 32.77
N THR A 74 -6.95 8.73 32.10
CA THR A 74 -8.33 9.14 32.42
C THR A 74 -8.95 8.37 33.58
N ARG A 75 -8.22 7.44 34.21
CA ARG A 75 -8.75 6.57 35.27
C ARG A 75 -8.88 7.32 36.63
N PRO A 76 -10.02 7.18 37.33
CA PRO A 76 -10.18 7.70 38.69
C PRO A 76 -9.41 6.85 39.74
N PRO A 77 -8.92 7.45 40.85
CA PRO A 77 -8.94 8.87 41.17
C PRO A 77 -7.63 9.53 40.72
N GLY A 78 -7.63 10.20 39.57
CA GLY A 78 -6.65 11.26 39.29
C GLY A 78 -5.46 10.93 38.39
N GLY A 79 -5.55 9.99 37.45
CA GLY A 79 -4.65 9.97 36.28
C GLY A 79 -3.14 9.85 36.53
N VAL A 80 -2.72 9.57 37.76
CA VAL A 80 -1.32 9.33 38.10
C VAL A 80 -0.96 7.93 37.59
N ILE A 81 0.05 7.87 36.74
CA ILE A 81 0.61 6.62 36.26
C ILE A 81 1.38 5.98 37.41
N GLN A 82 0.87 4.87 37.95
CA GLN A 82 1.57 4.08 38.95
C GLN A 82 2.59 3.16 38.25
N PRO A 83 3.91 3.33 38.48
CA PRO A 83 4.95 2.58 37.77
C PRO A 83 4.81 1.06 37.89
N GLU A 84 4.38 0.59 39.05
CA GLU A 84 4.18 -0.81 39.43
C GLU A 84 2.81 -1.39 39.01
N SER A 85 1.95 -0.60 38.37
CA SER A 85 0.67 -1.11 37.87
C SER A 85 0.85 -2.03 36.66
N HIS A 86 -0.02 -3.05 36.55
CA HIS A 86 -0.05 -3.96 35.41
C HIS A 86 -0.33 -3.20 34.09
N GLU A 87 -1.09 -2.11 34.14
CA GLU A 87 -1.34 -1.24 32.99
C GLU A 87 -0.08 -0.49 32.52
N CYS A 88 0.73 0.00 33.46
CA CYS A 88 2.02 0.61 33.15
C CYS A 88 2.98 -0.42 32.53
N GLU A 89 3.05 -1.62 33.10
CA GLU A 89 3.84 -2.73 32.53
C GLU A 89 3.39 -3.10 31.11
N TYR A 90 2.09 -3.20 30.87
CA TYR A 90 1.53 -3.46 29.55
C TYR A 90 1.91 -2.36 28.55
N LEU A 91 1.86 -1.08 28.94
CA LEU A 91 2.26 0.01 28.06
C LEU A 91 3.77 0.03 27.80
N ARG A 92 4.61 -0.27 28.79
CA ARG A 92 6.05 -0.46 28.58
C ARG A 92 6.32 -1.59 27.59
N MET A 93 5.57 -2.70 27.68
CA MET A 93 5.65 -3.79 26.70
C MET A 93 5.23 -3.34 25.29
N LEU A 94 4.14 -2.58 25.16
CA LEU A 94 3.72 -2.04 23.85
C LEU A 94 4.76 -1.10 23.26
N TRP A 95 5.33 -0.19 24.07
CA TRP A 95 6.41 0.71 23.66
C TRP A 95 7.63 -0.08 23.18
N SER A 96 8.11 -1.04 23.98
CA SER A 96 9.25 -1.88 23.60
C SER A 96 8.97 -2.65 22.30
N ARG A 97 7.76 -3.18 22.12
CA ARG A 97 7.38 -3.86 20.86
C ARG A 97 7.41 -2.92 19.66
N LEU A 98 6.95 -1.68 19.81
CA LEU A 98 7.05 -0.67 18.75
C LEU A 98 8.52 -0.41 18.38
N LEU A 99 9.39 -0.25 19.37
CA LEU A 99 10.81 -0.01 19.14
C LEU A 99 11.49 -1.18 18.44
N GLU A 100 11.36 -2.38 18.99
CA GLU A 100 12.04 -3.58 18.48
C GLU A 100 11.55 -3.99 17.09
N ALA A 101 10.25 -3.84 16.81
CA ALA A 101 9.71 -4.25 15.52
C ALA A 101 9.99 -3.22 14.43
N TYR A 102 9.75 -1.93 14.69
CA TYR A 102 9.63 -0.93 13.63
C TYR A 102 10.71 0.14 13.62
N ILE A 103 11.39 0.39 14.75
CA ILE A 103 12.26 1.57 14.89
C ILE A 103 13.74 1.17 14.99
N ARG A 104 14.07 0.05 15.65
CA ARG A 104 15.46 -0.37 15.82
C ARG A 104 16.09 -0.67 14.45
N PRO A 105 17.32 -0.16 14.20
CA PRO A 105 18.03 -0.46 12.95
C PRO A 105 18.20 -1.95 12.70
N SER A 106 18.13 -2.34 11.43
CA SER A 106 18.30 -3.72 10.96
C SER A 106 17.20 -4.69 11.44
N GLY A 107 16.05 -4.16 11.88
CA GLY A 107 14.87 -4.97 12.16
C GLY A 107 14.21 -5.48 10.88
N GLU A 108 13.67 -6.70 10.90
CA GLU A 108 12.94 -7.28 9.75
C GLU A 108 11.71 -6.46 9.32
N ARG A 109 11.20 -5.61 10.23
CA ARG A 109 10.05 -4.72 10.02
C ARG A 109 10.41 -3.25 10.25
N GLU A 110 11.69 -2.89 10.17
CA GLU A 110 12.14 -1.51 10.33
C GLU A 110 11.45 -0.62 9.29
N VAL A 111 10.72 0.40 9.76
CA VAL A 111 10.11 1.39 8.89
C VAL A 111 11.14 2.44 8.49
N ASN A 112 11.02 2.95 7.26
CA ASN A 112 11.97 3.92 6.73
C ASN A 112 11.77 5.31 7.37
N LEU A 113 12.48 5.57 8.46
CA LEU A 113 12.51 6.84 9.18
C LEU A 113 13.84 7.57 8.98
N PRO A 114 13.84 8.91 8.92
CA PRO A 114 15.05 9.70 9.09
C PRO A 114 15.78 9.33 10.39
N SER A 115 17.10 9.29 10.34
CA SER A 115 17.91 8.81 11.48
C SER A 115 17.75 9.68 12.72
N ASP A 116 17.64 10.99 12.57
CA ASP A 116 17.36 11.94 13.65
C ASP A 116 16.04 11.62 14.36
N VAL A 117 14.96 11.42 13.61
CA VAL A 117 13.64 11.07 14.18
C VAL A 117 13.69 9.73 14.93
N ARG A 118 14.39 8.74 14.36
CA ARG A 118 14.57 7.43 14.99
C ARG A 118 15.36 7.55 16.29
N ASP A 119 16.51 8.21 16.24
CA ASP A 119 17.44 8.31 17.36
C ASP A 119 16.81 9.08 18.52
N ASP A 120 16.02 10.12 18.25
CA ASP A 120 15.24 10.85 19.26
C ASP A 120 14.30 9.91 20.03
N ILE A 121 13.61 8.99 19.33
CA ILE A 121 12.69 8.04 19.96
C ILE A 121 13.45 6.98 20.77
N LEU A 122 14.56 6.47 20.24
CA LEU A 122 15.38 5.44 20.90
C LEU A 122 16.06 5.95 22.18
N ASN A 123 16.32 7.26 22.27
CA ASN A 123 16.93 7.89 23.43
C ASN A 123 15.93 8.19 24.57
N LEU A 124 14.64 7.93 24.39
CA LEU A 124 13.64 8.20 25.41
C LEU A 124 13.72 7.21 26.59
N PRO A 125 13.66 7.69 27.84
CA PRO A 125 13.64 6.81 29.01
C PRO A 125 12.33 6.00 29.09
N ASN A 126 12.44 4.69 29.29
CA ASN A 126 11.30 3.77 29.41
C ASN A 126 11.39 2.84 30.66
N HIS A 127 12.11 3.25 31.70
CA HIS A 127 12.43 2.38 32.85
C HIS A 127 11.33 2.31 33.92
N SER A 128 10.57 3.39 34.13
CA SER A 128 9.52 3.44 35.17
C SER A 128 8.15 3.74 34.60
N ILE A 129 8.06 4.74 33.73
CA ILE A 129 6.83 5.17 33.06
C ILE A 129 7.15 5.19 31.57
N PRO A 130 6.25 4.64 30.73
CA PRO A 130 6.49 4.62 29.29
C PRO A 130 6.33 6.03 28.70
N PRO A 131 7.05 6.36 27.60
CA PRO A 131 7.01 7.71 27.03
C PRO A 131 5.61 8.15 26.57
N PRO A 132 5.29 9.45 26.61
CA PRO A 132 4.02 9.95 26.10
C PRO A 132 3.84 9.59 24.60
N PRO A 133 2.62 9.30 24.14
CA PRO A 133 2.38 8.90 22.75
C PRO A 133 2.68 10.00 21.74
N GLU A 134 2.71 11.26 22.16
CA GLU A 134 3.12 12.42 21.35
C GLU A 134 4.57 12.29 20.88
N SER A 135 5.41 11.53 21.59
CA SER A 135 6.77 11.22 21.16
C SER A 135 6.85 10.43 19.85
N LEU A 136 5.75 9.83 19.39
CA LEU A 136 5.67 9.11 18.11
C LEU A 136 5.06 9.97 16.99
N ASP A 137 4.58 11.18 17.27
CA ASP A 137 3.83 12.00 16.30
C ASP A 137 4.63 12.28 15.04
N LEU A 138 5.89 12.67 15.20
CA LEU A 138 6.77 12.97 14.07
C LEU A 138 7.05 11.72 13.23
N ALA A 139 7.30 10.56 13.86
CA ALA A 139 7.52 9.32 13.14
C ALA A 139 6.25 8.87 12.39
N VAL A 140 5.09 8.93 13.04
CA VAL A 140 3.81 8.60 12.40
C VAL A 140 3.53 9.54 11.23
N ALA A 141 3.81 10.84 11.36
CA ALA A 141 3.68 11.79 10.26
C ALA A 141 4.61 11.43 9.09
N LYS A 142 5.89 11.14 9.35
CA LYS A 142 6.86 10.76 8.31
C LYS A 142 6.47 9.48 7.57
N ILE A 143 5.92 8.49 8.27
CA ILE A 143 5.44 7.25 7.64
C ILE A 143 4.17 7.47 6.83
N ASN A 144 3.25 8.34 7.28
CA ASN A 144 2.09 8.72 6.46
C ASN A 144 2.51 9.49 5.21
N GLU A 145 3.45 10.44 5.31
CA GLU A 145 4.05 11.14 4.17
C GLU A 145 4.68 10.13 3.19
N LEU A 146 5.44 9.16 3.69
CA LEU A 146 6.05 8.12 2.85
C LEU A 146 4.99 7.28 2.11
N MET A 147 3.95 6.84 2.81
CA MET A 147 2.85 6.09 2.18
C MET A 147 2.15 6.91 1.10
N GLU A 148 1.95 8.21 1.33
CA GLU A 148 1.29 9.10 0.38
C GLU A 148 2.16 9.34 -0.86
N GLU A 149 3.43 9.67 -0.70
CA GLU A 149 4.32 10.03 -1.81
C GLU A 149 4.83 8.81 -2.60
N SER A 150 5.09 7.69 -1.92
CA SER A 150 5.79 6.55 -2.53
C SER A 150 4.92 5.33 -2.78
N VAL A 151 3.77 5.19 -2.10
CA VAL A 151 2.98 3.95 -2.13
C VAL A 151 1.58 4.15 -2.71
N LEU A 152 0.95 5.29 -2.43
CA LEU A 152 -0.42 5.58 -2.85
C LEU A 152 -0.55 5.58 -4.38
N TYR A 153 0.31 6.32 -5.09
CA TYR A 153 0.20 6.44 -6.54
C TYR A 153 0.38 5.10 -7.28
N PRO A 154 1.42 4.29 -6.97
CA PRO A 154 1.56 2.92 -7.51
C PRO A 154 0.36 2.02 -7.21
N PHE A 155 -0.20 2.08 -5.99
CA PHE A 155 -1.40 1.34 -5.63
C PHE A 155 -2.60 1.72 -6.51
N LEU A 156 -2.86 3.02 -6.69
CA LEU A 156 -3.98 3.49 -7.52
C LEU A 156 -3.85 3.03 -8.97
N ASN A 157 -2.65 3.08 -9.55
CA ASN A 157 -2.36 2.67 -10.92
C ASN A 157 -2.42 1.15 -11.12
N SER A 158 -2.21 0.36 -10.07
CA SER A 158 -2.22 -1.11 -10.16
C SER A 158 -3.55 -1.66 -10.71
N PHE A 159 -4.67 -0.96 -10.48
CA PHE A 159 -5.98 -1.35 -11.02
C PHE A 159 -6.19 -0.96 -12.48
N GLU A 160 -5.60 0.15 -12.93
CA GLU A 160 -5.69 0.59 -14.33
C GLU A 160 -5.00 -0.41 -15.25
N GLU A 161 -3.82 -0.90 -14.86
CA GLU A 161 -3.11 -1.95 -15.62
C GLU A 161 -3.88 -3.27 -15.69
N HIS A 162 -4.56 -3.66 -14.61
CA HIS A 162 -5.39 -4.87 -14.60
C HIS A 162 -6.60 -4.71 -15.53
N THR A 163 -7.27 -3.56 -15.51
CA THR A 163 -8.38 -3.30 -16.43
C THR A 163 -7.95 -3.24 -17.89
N ALA A 164 -6.83 -2.58 -18.20
CA ALA A 164 -6.28 -2.52 -19.56
C ALA A 164 -5.91 -3.90 -20.10
N ARG A 165 -5.26 -4.76 -19.29
CA ARG A 165 -4.92 -6.14 -19.66
C ARG A 165 -6.16 -6.98 -19.97
N LEU A 166 -7.24 -6.84 -19.19
CA LEU A 166 -8.50 -7.54 -19.43
C LEU A 166 -9.22 -7.02 -20.68
N SER A 167 -9.21 -5.72 -20.93
CA SER A 167 -9.78 -5.14 -22.15
C SER A 167 -9.01 -5.56 -23.41
N SER A 168 -7.67 -5.62 -23.37
CA SER A 168 -6.86 -6.11 -24.49
C SER A 168 -7.05 -7.61 -24.75
N SER A 169 -7.26 -8.41 -23.69
CA SER A 169 -7.48 -9.86 -23.81
C SER A 169 -8.87 -10.22 -24.32
N SER A 170 -9.82 -9.28 -24.32
CA SER A 170 -11.21 -9.49 -24.73
C SER A 170 -11.49 -9.22 -26.22
N THR A 171 -10.47 -8.86 -27.02
CA THR A 171 -10.65 -8.53 -28.46
C THR A 171 -10.36 -9.66 -29.44
N SER A 172 -10.16 -10.89 -28.98
CA SER A 172 -9.94 -12.06 -29.86
C SER A 172 -11.10 -13.05 -29.86
N LEU A 173 -12.35 -12.61 -30.08
CA LEU A 173 -13.40 -13.53 -30.57
C LEU A 173 -14.64 -12.83 -31.18
N SER A 174 -14.49 -12.11 -32.29
CA SER A 174 -15.47 -12.04 -33.40
C SER A 174 -14.76 -11.29 -34.54
N THR A 175 -14.76 -11.65 -35.81
CA THR A 175 -15.80 -12.17 -36.69
C THR A 175 -15.07 -12.58 -37.97
N TYR A 176 -15.21 -13.82 -38.46
CA TYR A 176 -15.22 -14.12 -39.91
C TYR A 176 -15.81 -15.51 -40.10
N ASN A 177 -17.13 -15.57 -40.22
CA ASN A 177 -17.83 -16.67 -40.87
C ASN A 177 -17.77 -16.41 -42.38
N ASN A 178 -17.05 -17.27 -43.12
CA ASN A 178 -17.37 -17.51 -44.52
C ASN A 178 -16.95 -18.95 -44.89
N PRO A 179 -17.88 -19.84 -45.29
CA PRO A 179 -17.54 -21.16 -45.79
C PRO A 179 -17.58 -21.14 -47.33
N SER A 180 -16.47 -21.48 -48.00
CA SER A 180 -16.48 -21.93 -49.40
C SER A 180 -15.18 -22.69 -49.71
N GLU A 181 -15.35 -23.79 -50.44
CA GLU A 181 -14.41 -24.89 -50.62
C GLU A 181 -13.30 -24.66 -51.67
N GLU A 182 -12.41 -25.67 -51.75
CA GLU A 182 -11.64 -26.12 -52.92
C GLU A 182 -10.44 -25.29 -53.41
N ASN A 183 -9.21 -25.76 -53.14
CA ASN A 183 -8.48 -26.63 -54.09
C ASN A 183 -7.01 -26.89 -53.70
N LEU A 184 -6.70 -28.19 -53.63
CA LEU A 184 -5.54 -28.92 -54.15
C LEU A 184 -4.09 -28.37 -54.08
N THR A 185 -3.26 -29.24 -53.46
CA THR A 185 -1.89 -29.65 -53.85
C THR A 185 -0.74 -28.63 -53.83
N ARG A 186 0.28 -28.89 -52.99
CA ARG A 186 1.55 -29.50 -53.43
C ARG A 186 2.50 -29.82 -52.27
N SER A 187 3.22 -30.91 -52.47
CA SER A 187 4.05 -31.62 -51.51
C SER A 187 5.45 -31.03 -51.29
N SER A 188 6.06 -31.49 -50.20
CA SER A 188 7.49 -31.81 -50.02
C SER A 188 8.47 -30.65 -49.85
N THR A 189 9.11 -30.56 -48.68
CA THR A 189 10.40 -31.24 -48.44
C THR A 189 10.89 -31.02 -47.01
N SER A 190 11.47 -32.09 -46.49
CA SER A 190 12.23 -32.27 -45.27
C SER A 190 13.37 -31.26 -45.11
N THR A 191 13.81 -30.97 -43.87
CA THR A 191 15.19 -31.25 -43.41
C THR A 191 15.34 -30.85 -41.94
N THR A 192 15.67 -31.85 -41.13
CA THR A 192 16.19 -31.78 -39.77
C THR A 192 17.59 -31.17 -39.73
N HIS A 193 17.89 -30.29 -38.76
CA HIS A 193 19.26 -30.18 -38.23
C HIS A 193 19.27 -29.86 -36.73
N ARG A 194 19.73 -30.87 -35.97
CA ARG A 194 20.29 -30.79 -34.62
C ARG A 194 21.67 -30.12 -34.66
N PHE A 195 21.96 -29.24 -33.70
CA PHE A 195 23.29 -29.05 -33.08
C PHE A 195 23.02 -28.65 -31.62
N SER A 196 23.17 -29.53 -30.62
CA SER A 196 24.40 -29.98 -29.96
C SER A 196 25.19 -28.86 -29.24
N SER A 197 24.96 -28.79 -27.93
CA SER A 197 25.93 -28.64 -26.83
C SER A 197 27.26 -27.93 -27.09
N ARG A 198 27.55 -26.88 -26.30
CA ARG A 198 28.87 -26.69 -25.69
C ARG A 198 28.80 -25.91 -24.37
N ARG A 199 29.00 -26.66 -23.28
CA ARG A 199 29.61 -26.18 -22.02
C ARG A 199 31.05 -25.72 -22.26
N ARG A 200 31.51 -24.73 -21.50
CA ARG A 200 32.86 -24.48 -20.92
C ARG A 200 33.07 -22.96 -20.79
N THR A 201 33.75 -22.36 -19.80
CA THR A 201 34.39 -22.74 -18.53
C THR A 201 34.85 -21.41 -17.91
N THR A 202 34.71 -21.24 -16.61
CA THR A 202 35.32 -20.18 -15.80
C THR A 202 36.84 -20.37 -15.63
N PRO A 203 37.65 -19.30 -15.45
CA PRO A 203 38.99 -19.37 -14.87
C PRO A 203 39.02 -18.93 -13.38
N PRO A 204 40.07 -19.31 -12.61
CA PRO A 204 40.16 -19.18 -11.13
C PRO A 204 40.83 -17.87 -10.67
N PRO A 205 40.85 -17.57 -9.35
CA PRO A 205 41.37 -16.31 -8.80
C PRO A 205 42.89 -16.33 -8.57
N ALA A 206 43.51 -15.15 -8.61
CA ALA A 206 44.89 -14.92 -8.19
C ALA A 206 44.89 -14.23 -6.82
N SER A 207 45.62 -14.81 -5.86
CA SER A 207 45.96 -14.21 -4.58
C SER A 207 47.26 -13.41 -4.68
N ALA A 208 47.31 -12.27 -4.00
CA ALA A 208 48.51 -11.66 -3.42
C ALA A 208 48.10 -10.97 -2.11
#